data_AF-W1XEV1-F1
#
_entry.id   AF-W1XEV1-F1
#
_cell.length_a   1.000
_cell.length_b   1.000
_cell.length_c   1.000
_cell.angle_alpha   90.00
_cell.angle_beta   90.00
_cell.angle_gamma   90.00
#
_symmetry.space_group_name_H-M   'P 1'
#
loop_
_entity.id
_entity.type
_entity.pdbx_description
1 polymer ?
#
loop_
_entity_poly.entity_id
_entity_poly.type
_entity_poly.pdbx_seq_one_letter_code
_entity_poly.pdbx_strand_id
1 'polypeptide(L)' 'ALRQVRTALLEADVNFMVAKDFVKSIKEKALGEEVFGSLNPAQTVIKIVNDELTALLGGTQSRIMISSK' A
#
# COMPACT_ATOMS: atom_id res chain seq x y z
N ALA A 1 3.72 0.96 -14.17
CA ALA A 1 3.82 0.83 -12.70
C ALA A 1 2.51 1.18 -11.99
N LEU A 2 2.25 2.41 -11.53
CA LEU A 2 1.08 2.71 -10.66
C LEU A 2 -0.29 2.37 -11.26
N ARG A 3 -0.47 2.49 -12.58
CA ARG A 3 -1.71 2.07 -13.26
C ARG A 3 -1.97 0.56 -13.14
N GLN A 4 -0.92 -0.26 -13.19
CA GLN A 4 -1.02 -1.72 -13.02
C GLN A 4 -1.34 -2.07 -11.58
N VAL A 5 -0.77 -1.35 -10.60
CA VAL A 5 -1.11 -1.51 -9.17
C VAL A 5 -2.59 -1.24 -8.94
N ARG A 6 -3.13 -0.17 -9.53
CA ARG A 6 -4.57 0.13 -9.43
C ARG A 6 -5.43 -0.97 -10.04
N THR A 7 -5.07 -1.47 -11.23
CA THR A 7 -5.82 -2.56 -11.88
C THR A 7 -5.80 -3.83 -11.02
N ALA A 8 -4.64 -4.20 -10.49
CA ALA A 8 -4.51 -5.37 -9.61
C ALA A 8 -5.35 -5.26 -8.32
N LEU A 9 -5.46 -4.06 -7.73
CA LEU A 9 -6.32 -3.83 -6.56
C LEU A 9 -7.81 -3.99 -6.91
N LEU A 10 -8.24 -3.53 -8.08
CA LEU A 10 -9.63 -3.70 -8.53
C LEU A 10 -9.95 -5.16 -8.86
N GLU A 11 -9.00 -5.89 -9.45
CA GLU A 11 -9.13 -7.34 -9.70
C GLU A 11 -9.19 -8.14 -8.40
N ALA A 12 -8.58 -7.64 -7.32
CA ALA A 12 -8.63 -8.22 -5.98
C ALA A 12 -9.89 -7.83 -5.17
N ASP A 13 -10.91 -7.28 -5.82
CA ASP A 13 -12.19 -6.89 -5.22
C ASP A 13 -12.07 -5.78 -4.14
N VAL A 14 -11.03 -4.94 -4.24
CA VAL A 14 -10.86 -3.77 -3.36
C VAL A 14 -11.75 -2.62 -3.84
N ASN A 15 -12.38 -1.91 -2.90
CA ASN A 15 -13.21 -0.75 -3.20
C ASN A 15 -12.43 0.31 -4.01
N PHE A 16 -13.06 0.82 -5.08
CA PHE A 16 -12.46 1.80 -5.98
C PHE A 16 -11.95 3.06 -5.26
N MET A 17 -12.68 3.57 -4.26
CA MET A 17 -12.25 4.74 -3.50
C MET A 17 -10.97 4.46 -2.72
N VAL A 18 -10.90 3.30 -2.06
CA VAL A 18 -9.72 2.85 -1.32
C VAL A 18 -8.53 2.68 -2.26
N ALA A 19 -8.71 2.02 -3.42
CA ALA A 19 -7.65 1.84 -4.41
C ALA A 19 -7.17 3.18 -5.00
N LYS A 20 -8.07 4.14 -5.22
CA LYS A 20 -7.72 5.47 -5.71
C LYS A 20 -6.91 6.25 -4.69
N ASP A 21 -7.33 6.25 -3.43
CA ASP A 21 -6.67 6.98 -2.35
C ASP A 21 -5.30 6.36 -2.03
N PHE A 22 -5.20 5.02 -2.06
CA PHE A 22 -3.94 4.28 -1.93
C PHE A 22 -2.91 4.65 -3.00
N VAL A 23 -3.33 4.75 -4.27
CA VAL A 23 -2.41 5.15 -5.34
C VAL A 23 -2.01 6.63 -5.22
N LYS A 24 -2.91 7.48 -4.69
CA LYS A 24 -2.63 8.90 -4.44
C LYS A 24 -1.60 9.06 -3.32
N SER A 25 -1.73 8.34 -2.21
CA SER A 25 -0.80 8.39 -1.09
C SER A 25 0.59 7.87 -1.47
N ILE A 26 0.68 6.76 -2.22
CA ILE A 26 1.98 6.28 -2.77
C ILE A 26 2.63 7.36 -3.63
N LYS A 27 1.86 8.04 -4.49
CA LYS A 27 2.40 9.08 -5.37
C LYS A 27 2.91 10.28 -4.56
N GLU A 28 2.20 10.69 -3.52
CA GLU A 28 2.62 11.79 -2.63
C GLU A 28 3.89 11.43 -1.86
N LYS A 29 3.97 10.20 -1.32
CA LYS A 29 5.18 9.71 -0.63
C LYS A 29 6.36 9.58 -1.58
N ALA A 30 6.17 9.03 -2.78
CA ALA A 30 7.24 8.91 -3.77
C ALA A 30 7.77 10.25 -4.30
N LEU A 31 7.01 11.34 -4.15
CA LEU A 31 7.42 12.70 -4.53
C LEU A 31 8.02 13.49 -3.34
N GLY A 32 7.52 13.25 -2.13
CA GLY A 32 7.93 13.98 -0.91
C GLY A 32 9.06 13.33 -0.12
N GLU A 33 9.20 12.01 -0.23
CA GLU A 33 10.34 11.27 0.31
C GLU A 33 11.47 11.43 -0.71
N GLU A 34 12.32 12.46 -0.52
CA GLU A 34 13.69 12.39 -1.05
C GLU A 34 14.17 10.97 -0.77
N VAL A 35 14.60 10.26 -1.81
CA VAL A 35 15.01 8.86 -1.77
C VAL A 35 16.23 8.76 -0.85
N PHE A 36 15.99 8.76 0.46
CA PHE A 36 17.02 8.97 1.48
C PHE A 36 17.86 7.71 1.54
N GLY A 37 19.11 7.84 1.08
CA GLY A 37 20.25 7.08 1.55
C GLY A 37 20.39 5.66 1.00
N SER A 38 21.42 5.46 0.18
CA SER A 38 22.11 4.17 -0.08
C SER A 38 21.35 3.00 -0.71
N LEU A 39 20.01 3.01 -0.74
CA LEU A 39 19.19 1.96 -1.33
C LEU A 39 18.90 2.23 -2.81
N ASN A 40 18.81 1.17 -3.60
CA ASN A 40 18.41 1.23 -4.99
C ASN A 40 17.02 1.88 -5.10
N PRO A 41 16.80 2.88 -5.97
CA PRO A 41 15.50 3.53 -6.17
C PRO A 41 14.32 2.57 -6.36
N ALA A 42 14.56 1.39 -6.96
CA ALA A 42 13.55 0.35 -7.10
C ALA A 42 13.09 -0.23 -5.75
N GLN A 43 14.01 -0.41 -4.79
CA GLN A 43 13.69 -0.92 -3.46
C GLN A 43 12.94 0.11 -2.62
N THR A 44 13.23 1.40 -2.79
CA THR A 44 12.48 2.48 -2.13
C THR A 44 11.00 2.47 -2.54
N VAL A 45 10.71 2.27 -3.82
CA VAL A 45 9.32 2.14 -4.31
C VAL A 45 8.62 0.92 -3.69
N ILE A 46 9.30 -0.23 -3.61
CA ILE A 46 8.75 -1.43 -2.97
C ILE A 46 8.44 -1.19 -1.49
N LYS A 47 9.35 -0.50 -0.78
CA LYS A 47 9.16 -0.15 0.62
C LYS A 47 7.94 0.76 0.81
N ILE A 48 7.81 1.83 0.02
CA ILE A 48 6.65 2.75 0.10
C ILE A 48 5.34 1.98 -0.11
N VAL A 49 5.29 1.06 -1.07
CA VAL A 49 4.10 0.23 -1.31
C VAL A 49 3.81 -0.69 -0.12
N ASN A 50 4.83 -1.32 0.46
CA ASN A 50 4.68 -2.21 1.61
C ASN A 50 4.19 -1.46 2.86
N ASP A 51 4.76 -0.30 3.14
CA ASP A 51 4.39 0.54 4.29
C ASP A 51 2.94 1.02 4.14
N GLU A 52 2.54 1.42 2.92
CA GLU A 52 1.17 1.84 2.64
C GLU A 52 0.17 0.67 2.76
N LEU A 53 0.52 -0.52 2.26
CA LEU A 53 -0.34 -1.71 2.40
C LEU A 53 -0.49 -2.10 3.87
N THR A 54 0.60 -2.04 4.63
CA THR A 54 0.58 -2.34 6.07
C THR A 54 -0.32 -1.37 6.82
N ALA A 55 -0.23 -0.07 6.50
CA ALA A 55 -1.11 0.95 7.07
C ALA A 55 -2.59 0.71 6.70
N LEU A 56 -2.86 0.38 5.43
CA LEU A 56 -4.22 0.10 4.94
C LEU A 56 -4.84 -1.13 5.62
N LEU A 57 -4.05 -2.16 5.89
CA LEU A 57 -4.50 -3.39 6.56
C LEU A 57 -4.58 -3.24 8.09
N GLY A 58 -4.33 -2.05 8.63
CA GLY A 58 -4.54 -1.71 10.04
C GLY A 58 -3.29 -1.74 10.92
N GLY A 59 -2.10 -2.00 10.35
CA GLY A 59 -0.78 -1.86 10.98
C GLY A 59 -0.53 -2.68 12.26
N THR A 60 -1.54 -3.41 12.73
CA THR A 60 -1.57 -4.11 14.01
C THR A 60 -2.21 -5.47 13.82
N GLN A 61 -1.70 -6.45 14.53
CA GLN A 61 -2.22 -7.81 14.45
C GLN A 61 -3.56 -7.87 15.20
N SER A 62 -4.64 -8.14 14.48
CA SER A 62 -5.95 -8.36 15.09
C SER A 62 -6.19 -9.85 15.29
N ARG A 63 -6.58 -10.27 16.50
CA ARG A 63 -6.89 -11.67 16.80
C ARG A 63 -8.26 -12.02 16.21
N ILE A 64 -8.32 -13.09 15.43
CA ILE A 64 -9.60 -13.59 14.90
C ILE A 64 -10.45 -14.07 16.07
N MET A 65 -11.57 -13.39 16.34
CA MET A 65 -12.55 -13.85 17.31
C MET A 65 -13.46 -14.89 16.64
N ILE A 66 -13.21 -16.16 16.92
CA ILE A 66 -14.10 -17.25 16.49
C ILE A 66 -15.17 -17.42 17.57
N SER A 67 -16.44 -17.21 17.21
CA SER A 67 -17.55 -17.57 18.09
C SER A 67 -17.65 -19.09 18.14
N SER A 68 -17.49 -19.67 19.32
CA SER A 68 -17.85 -21.07 19.54
C SER A 68 -19.33 -21.24 19.22
N LYS A 69 -19.65 -22.34 18.55
CA LYS A 69 -21.02 -22.79 18.32
C LYS A 69 -21.57 -23.46 19.58
#